data_AF-M0ELD8-F1
#
_entry.id   AF-M0ELD8-F1
#
_cell.length_a   1.000
_cell.length_b   1.000
_cell.length_c   1.000
_cell.angle_alpha   90.00
_cell.angle_beta   90.00
_cell.angle_gamma   90.00
#
_symmetry.space_group_name_H-M   'P 1'
#
loop_
_entity.id
_entity.type
_entity.pdbx_description
1 polymer ?
#
loop_
_entity_poly.entity_id
_entity_poly.type
_entity_poly.pdbx_seq_one_letter_code
_entity_poly.pdbx_strand_id
1 'polypeptide(L)'
;MLTDAERRLVEGVLEAGESIERDTFEFMTDEGLPVEDLRVLGGEEGVEPVIDGLESKGLVTTERVEETVRDSSSVADSLAIPGTEFKRVERRYVRFTEDLEARYRE
;
A
#
# COMPACT_ATOMS: atom_id res chain seq x y z
N MET A 1 13.39 -14.49 10.18
CA MET A 1 12.26 -15.26 9.63
C MET A 1 11.01 -14.40 9.68
N LEU A 2 10.16 -14.51 8.65
CA LEU A 2 8.84 -13.88 8.59
C LEU A 2 7.83 -14.71 9.39
N THR A 3 6.85 -14.03 9.99
CA THR A 3 5.64 -14.70 10.50
C THR A 3 4.75 -15.13 9.33
N ASP A 4 3.77 -16.00 9.59
CA ASP A 4 2.85 -16.42 8.53
C ASP A 4 1.97 -15.26 8.02
N ALA A 5 1.65 -14.30 8.88
CA ALA A 5 0.91 -13.09 8.48
C ALA A 5 1.76 -12.16 7.59
N GLU A 6 3.03 -11.96 7.95
CA GLU A 6 3.97 -11.16 7.16
C GLU A 6 4.23 -11.79 5.80
N ARG A 7 4.45 -13.12 5.77
CA ARG A 7 4.63 -13.85 4.53
C ARG A 7 3.40 -13.73 3.64
N ARG A 8 2.20 -13.94 4.20
CA ARG A 8 0.93 -13.85 3.46
C ARG A 8 0.69 -12.45 2.87
N LEU A 9 1.04 -11.39 3.61
CA LEU A 9 0.92 -10.03 3.10
C LEU A 9 1.82 -9.81 1.89
N VAL A 10 3.11 -10.18 1.98
CA VAL A 10 4.08 -10.01 0.89
C VAL A 10 3.68 -10.85 -0.31
N GLU A 11 3.39 -12.14 -0.12
CA GLU A 11 2.96 -13.04 -1.19
C GLU A 11 1.66 -12.56 -1.86
N GLY A 12 0.69 -12.07 -1.09
CA GLY A 12 -0.55 -11.53 -1.65
C GLY A 12 -0.33 -10.29 -2.52
N VAL A 13 0.64 -9.43 -2.17
CA VAL A 13 1.04 -8.30 -3.02
C VAL A 13 1.70 -8.79 -4.31
N LEU A 14 2.63 -9.76 -4.19
CA LEU A 14 3.33 -10.32 -5.35
C LEU A 14 2.37 -11.00 -6.33
N GLU A 15 1.46 -11.84 -5.84
CA GLU A 15 0.44 -12.52 -6.65
C GLU A 15 -0.51 -11.53 -7.36
N ALA A 16 -0.88 -10.44 -6.68
CA ALA A 16 -1.70 -9.40 -7.28
C ALA A 16 -0.96 -8.68 -8.43
N GLY A 17 0.35 -8.46 -8.29
CA GLY A 17 1.17 -7.83 -9.32
C GLY A 17 1.52 -8.76 -10.48
N GLU A 18 1.70 -10.06 -10.23
CA GLU A 18 1.87 -11.08 -11.29
C GLU A 18 0.65 -11.10 -12.23
N SER A 19 -0.55 -10.91 -11.68
CA SER A 19 -1.81 -10.88 -12.44
C SER A 19 -1.90 -9.72 -13.45
N ILE A 20 -1.04 -8.71 -13.33
CA ILE A 20 -1.01 -7.53 -14.20
C ILE A 20 0.30 -7.40 -15.00
N GLU A 21 1.13 -8.45 -15.05
CA GLU A 21 2.41 -8.51 -15.77
C GLU A 21 3.38 -7.35 -15.45
N ARG A 22 3.26 -6.72 -14.28
CA ARG A 22 4.22 -5.71 -13.79
C ARG A 22 5.24 -6.38 -12.88
N ASP A 23 6.48 -5.92 -12.92
CA ASP A 23 7.46 -6.29 -11.89
C ASP A 23 7.01 -5.67 -10.57
N THR A 24 6.40 -6.50 -9.72
CA THR A 24 5.84 -6.07 -8.44
C THR A 24 6.91 -5.53 -7.49
N PHE A 25 8.15 -6.04 -7.55
CA PHE A 25 9.22 -5.55 -6.70
C PHE A 25 9.67 -4.15 -7.13
N GLU A 26 9.84 -3.93 -8.44
CA GLU A 26 10.14 -2.59 -8.99
C GLU A 26 9.05 -1.59 -8.58
N PHE A 27 7.78 -1.94 -8.83
CA PHE A 27 6.65 -1.09 -8.47
C PHE A 27 6.58 -0.79 -6.97
N MET A 28 6.73 -1.80 -6.12
CA MET A 28 6.65 -1.62 -4.66
C MET A 28 7.85 -0.85 -4.10
N THR A 29 9.00 -0.87 -4.77
CA THR A 29 10.18 -0.11 -4.36
C THR A 29 10.03 1.37 -4.75
N ASP A 30 9.62 1.63 -5.99
CA ASP A 30 9.55 2.98 -6.55
C ASP A 30 8.28 3.75 -6.17
N GLU A 31 7.13 3.09 -6.24
CA GLU A 31 5.81 3.70 -6.00
C GLU A 31 5.25 3.30 -4.63
N GLY A 32 5.30 2.01 -4.29
CA GLY A 32 4.69 1.45 -3.09
C GLY A 32 3.15 1.43 -3.16
N LEU A 33 2.52 1.03 -2.06
CA LEU A 33 1.05 1.01 -1.93
C LEU A 33 0.58 1.73 -0.67
N PRO A 34 -0.57 2.41 -0.71
CA PRO A 34 -1.17 2.96 0.48
C PRO A 34 -1.62 1.82 1.40
N VAL A 35 -1.47 2.02 2.71
CA VAL A 35 -1.82 1.01 3.73
C VAL A 35 -3.28 0.58 3.62
N GLU A 36 -4.16 1.49 3.22
CA GLU A 36 -5.57 1.23 3.00
C GLU A 36 -5.82 0.11 1.98
N ASP A 37 -5.02 0.06 0.91
CA ASP A 37 -5.13 -0.97 -0.13
C ASP A 37 -4.59 -2.32 0.35
N LEU A 38 -3.62 -2.28 1.28
CA LEU A 38 -3.06 -3.48 1.92
C LEU A 38 -3.98 -4.08 2.99
N ARG A 39 -4.97 -3.32 3.50
CA ARG A 39 -5.92 -3.84 4.51
C ARG A 39 -6.73 -5.03 4.02
N VAL A 40 -7.01 -5.10 2.72
CA VAL A 40 -7.72 -6.23 2.10
C VAL A 40 -6.90 -7.52 2.21
N LEU A 41 -5.58 -7.39 2.26
CA LEU A 41 -4.63 -8.50 2.36
C LEU A 41 -4.24 -8.84 3.82
N GLY A 42 -4.53 -7.95 4.77
CA GLY A 42 -4.10 -8.03 6.17
C GLY A 42 -4.75 -9.11 7.04
N GLY A 43 -5.73 -9.86 6.54
CA GLY A 43 -6.38 -10.96 7.27
C GLY A 43 -6.99 -10.55 8.63
N GLU A 44 -7.15 -11.51 9.55
CA GLU A 44 -7.82 -11.29 10.86
C GLU A 44 -7.00 -10.46 11.87
N GLU A 45 -5.66 -10.47 11.78
CA GLU A 45 -4.78 -9.71 12.69
C GLU A 45 -4.69 -8.20 12.36
N GLY A 46 -5.19 -7.81 11.19
CA GLY A 46 -5.09 -6.44 10.68
C GLY A 46 -3.70 -6.14 10.11
N VAL A 47 -3.63 -5.13 9.24
CA VAL A 47 -2.42 -4.85 8.47
C VAL A 47 -1.34 -4.10 9.25
N GLU A 48 -1.71 -3.32 10.27
CA GLU A 48 -0.77 -2.46 11.03
C GLU A 48 0.33 -3.27 11.73
N PRO A 49 0.04 -4.30 12.54
CA PRO A 49 1.08 -5.04 13.25
C PRO A 49 2.02 -5.79 12.28
N VAL A 50 1.50 -6.16 11.11
CA VAL A 50 2.26 -6.83 10.06
C VAL A 50 3.24 -5.87 9.40
N ILE A 51 2.80 -4.64 9.08
CA ILE A 51 3.67 -3.59 8.55
C ILE A 51 4.76 -3.23 9.55
N ASP A 52 4.40 -3.01 10.82
CA ASP A 52 5.38 -2.69 11.88
C ASP A 52 6.41 -3.83 12.05
N GLY A 53 5.93 -5.08 11.96
CA GLY A 53 6.77 -6.27 11.99
C GLY A 53 7.76 -6.36 10.82
N LEU A 54 7.33 -6.01 9.62
CA LEU A 54 8.18 -5.95 8.43
C LEU A 54 9.15 -4.76 8.47
N GLU A 55 8.70 -3.59 8.93
CA GLU A 55 9.52 -2.37 9.02
C GLU A 55 10.62 -2.53 10.07
N SER A 56 10.30 -3.10 11.24
CA SER A 56 11.30 -3.41 12.27
C SER A 56 12.36 -4.43 11.81
N LYS A 57 12.06 -5.21 10.77
CA LYS A 57 13.00 -6.15 10.12
C LYS A 57 13.77 -5.53 8.96
N GLY A 58 13.53 -4.24 8.66
CA GLY A 58 14.14 -3.53 7.55
C GLY A 58 13.65 -3.98 6.17
N LEU A 59 12.48 -4.63 6.09
CA LEU A 59 11.99 -5.22 4.85
C LEU A 59 11.04 -4.31 4.08
N VAL A 60 10.40 -3.39 4.78
CA VAL A 60 9.58 -2.34 4.20
C VAL A 60 9.95 -1.00 4.83
N THR A 61 9.61 0.07 4.14
CA THR A 61 9.66 1.43 4.69
C THR A 61 8.28 2.06 4.59
N THR A 62 7.93 2.93 5.54
CA THR A 62 6.69 3.69 5.50
C THR A 62 6.94 5.19 5.29
N GLU A 63 6.10 5.81 4.47
CA GLU A 63 6.16 7.24 4.16
C GLU A 63 4.76 7.85 4.24
N ARG A 64 4.64 9.08 4.75
CA ARG A 64 3.40 9.85 4.68
C ARG A 64 3.45 10.83 3.52
N VAL A 65 2.44 10.77 2.65
CA VAL A 65 2.33 11.61 1.46
C VAL A 65 1.01 12.38 1.52
N GLU A 66 1.07 13.70 1.28
CA GLU A 66 -0.13 14.53 1.11
C GLU A 66 -0.62 14.40 -0.34
N GLU A 67 -1.85 13.91 -0.50
CA GLU A 67 -2.49 13.71 -1.79
C GLU A 67 -3.70 14.63 -1.95
N THR A 68 -3.90 15.12 -3.17
CA THR A 68 -5.11 15.87 -3.53
C THR A 68 -6.09 14.92 -4.22
N VAL A 69 -7.15 14.54 -3.51
CA VAL A 69 -8.17 13.61 -4.01
C VAL A 69 -9.47 14.35 -4.30
N ARG A 70 -10.24 13.85 -5.27
CA ARG A 70 -11.57 14.39 -5.56
C ARG A 70 -12.49 14.18 -4.35
N ASP A 71 -13.20 15.23 -3.94
CA ASP A 71 -14.22 15.10 -2.91
C ASP A 71 -15.50 14.53 -3.52
N SER A 72 -15.92 13.36 -3.03
CA SER A 72 -17.14 12.66 -3.46
C SER A 72 -18.27 12.79 -2.43
N SER A 73 -18.08 13.56 -1.35
CA SER A 73 -19.02 13.64 -0.24
C SER A 73 -20.16 14.67 -0.43
N SER A 74 -20.06 15.56 -1.42
CA SER A 74 -21.12 16.53 -1.72
C SER A 74 -22.04 16.05 -2.85
N VAL A 75 -23.22 15.54 -2.48
CA VAL A 75 -24.38 15.45 -3.40
C VAL A 75 -25.10 16.83 -3.49
N ALA A 76 -24.75 17.76 -2.60
CA ALA A 76 -25.41 19.06 -2.45
C ALA A 76 -25.00 20.09 -3.50
N ASP A 77 -23.85 19.92 -4.16
CA ASP A 77 -23.34 20.83 -5.21
C ASP A 77 -23.94 20.61 -6.61
N SER A 78 -25.20 20.19 -6.68
CA SER A 78 -25.92 19.98 -7.95
C SER A 78 -26.15 21.28 -8.79
N LEU A 79 -25.70 22.44 -8.29
CA LEU A 79 -25.75 23.74 -9.00
C LEU A 79 -24.37 24.38 -9.23
N ALA A 80 -23.30 23.86 -8.63
CA ALA A 80 -21.93 24.24 -8.95
C ALA A 80 -21.38 23.27 -10.00
N ILE A 81 -20.44 23.71 -10.84
CA ILE A 81 -19.92 22.88 -11.94
C ILE A 81 -19.43 21.54 -11.37
N PRO A 82 -20.01 20.39 -11.79
CA PRO A 82 -19.66 19.10 -11.21
C PRO A 82 -18.18 18.79 -11.47
N GLY A 83 -17.39 18.65 -10.41
CA GLY A 83 -16.02 18.10 -10.49
C GLY A 83 -14.85 19.01 -10.08
N THR A 84 -15.07 20.13 -9.40
CA THR A 84 -13.97 21.02 -8.97
C THR A 84 -13.58 20.92 -7.49
N GLU A 85 -14.28 20.11 -6.69
CA GLU A 85 -13.98 19.97 -5.27
C GLU A 85 -12.91 18.90 -5.07
N PHE A 86 -11.74 19.34 -4.61
CA PHE A 86 -10.63 18.49 -4.22
C PHE A 86 -10.31 18.74 -2.75
N LYS A 87 -10.01 17.66 -2.02
CA LYS A 87 -9.53 17.74 -0.64
C LYS A 87 -8.12 17.16 -0.54
N ARG A 88 -7.36 17.70 0.39
CA ARG A 88 -6.05 17.14 0.77
C ARG A 88 -6.26 16.05 1.80
N VAL A 89 -5.65 14.90 1.56
CA VAL A 89 -5.63 13.77 2.49
C VAL A 89 -4.18 13.35 2.69
N GLU A 90 -3.83 13.02 3.92
CA GLU A 90 -2.55 12.38 4.21
C GLU A 90 -2.74 10.88 4.11
N ARG A 91 -1.89 10.21 3.34
CA ARG A 91 -1.87 8.74 3.21
C ARG A 91 -0.52 8.18 3.62
N ARG A 92 -0.53 7.01 4.26
CA ARG A 92 0.70 6.27 4.58
C ARG A 92 0.93 5.23 3.50
N TYR A 93 2.07 5.30 2.83
CA TYR A 93 2.53 4.33 1.84
C TYR A 93 3.50 3.35 2.48
N VAL A 94 3.48 2.12 2.00
CA VAL A 94 4.44 1.06 2.31
C VAL A 94 5.20 0.75 1.03
N ARG A 95 6.54 0.79 1.13
CA ARG A 95 7.45 0.44 0.03
C ARG A 95 8.24 -0.80 0.40
N PHE A 96 8.55 -1.63 -0.59
CA PHE A 96 9.48 -2.74 -0.40
C PHE A 96 10.91 -2.23 -0.39
N THR A 97 11.79 -2.99 0.26
CA THR A 97 13.24 -2.73 0.26
C THR A 97 13.93 -3.76 -0.61
N GLU A 98 15.15 -3.43 -1.06
CA GLU A 98 16.01 -4.37 -1.78
C GLU A 98 16.28 -5.65 -0.97
N ASP A 99 16.34 -5.54 0.36
CA ASP A 99 16.51 -6.69 1.27
C ASP A 99 15.33 -7.68 1.22
N LEU A 100 14.11 -7.17 1.04
CA LEU A 100 12.93 -8.02 0.88
C LEU A 100 12.94 -8.71 -0.48
N GLU A 101 13.28 -7.99 -1.54
CA GLU A 101 13.42 -8.55 -2.89
C GLU A 101 14.45 -9.67 -2.94
N ALA A 102 15.64 -9.43 -2.38
CA ALA A 102 16.71 -10.43 -2.34
C ALA A 102 16.27 -11.74 -1.68
N ARG A 103 15.44 -11.68 -0.62
CA ARG A 103 14.93 -12.87 0.07
C ARG A 103 13.94 -13.72 -0.73
N TYR A 104 13.28 -13.12 -1.73
CA TYR A 104 12.25 -13.79 -2.54
C TYR A 104 12.75 -14.17 -3.93
N ARG A 105 13.88 -13.61 -4.38
CA ARG A 105 14.53 -13.92 -5.67
C ARG A 105 15.73 -14.89 -5.55
N GLU A 106 16.12 -15.29 -4.34
CA GLU A 106 17.05 -16.42 -4.08
C GLU A 106 16.37 -17.79 -4.19
#